data_AF-A0A844IW14-F1
#
_entry.id   AF-A0A844IW14-F1
#
_cell.length_a   1.000
_cell.length_b   1.000
_cell.length_c   1.000
_cell.angle_alpha   90.00
_cell.angle_beta   90.00
_cell.angle_gamma   90.00
#
_symmetry.space_group_name_H-M   'P 1'
#
loop_
_entity.id
_entity.type
_entity.pdbx_description
1 polymer ?
#
loop_
_entity_poly.entity_id
_entity_poly.type
_entity_poly.pdbx_seq_one_letter_code
_entity_poly.pdbx_strand_id
1 'polypeptide(L)'
;MKLKPISQILLGLTITPIIALAVHQPGYAGEKFKCNDKLQNPITLAKTSRGWQPMLVWESNYFRISKQERCRIVSKRLQAYSDNRMLYLRGGKFNGLPVICTAIKVGGNCLKEDVVITL
;
A
#
# COMPACT_ATOMS: atom_id res chain seq x y z
N MET A 1 67.98 42.13 30.01
CA MET A 1 66.56 41.95 30.35
C MET A 1 66.10 40.60 29.81
N LYS A 2 65.56 39.72 30.68
CA LYS A 2 64.92 38.46 30.27
C LYS A 2 63.42 38.71 30.12
N LEU A 3 62.86 38.43 28.94
CA LEU A 3 61.42 38.42 28.70
C LEU A 3 60.95 36.97 28.60
N LYS A 4 59.97 36.64 29.44
CA LYS A 4 59.37 35.31 29.63
C LYS A 4 58.21 35.14 28.63
N PRO A 5 58.00 33.97 28.01
CA PRO A 5 56.89 33.80 27.07
C PRO A 5 55.57 33.61 27.84
N ILE A 6 54.54 34.36 27.43
CA ILE A 6 53.18 34.23 27.94
C ILE A 6 52.51 33.11 27.15
N SER A 7 52.25 31.99 27.82
CA SER A 7 51.46 30.87 27.32
C SER A 7 50.01 31.34 27.12
N GLN A 8 49.57 31.45 25.87
CA GLN A 8 48.18 31.76 25.52
C GLN A 8 47.43 30.42 25.43
N ILE A 9 46.54 30.19 26.40
CA ILE A 9 45.66 29.03 26.46
C ILE A 9 44.64 29.15 25.32
N LEU A 10 44.76 28.30 24.30
CA LEU A 10 43.79 28.18 23.22
C LEU A 10 42.56 27.42 23.75
N LEU A 11 41.50 28.15 24.10
CA LEU A 11 40.18 27.58 24.40
C LEU A 11 39.61 27.00 23.09
N GLY A 12 39.86 25.71 22.86
CA GLY A 12 39.30 24.96 21.74
C GLY A 12 37.80 24.76 21.92
N LEU A 13 36.99 25.57 21.26
CA LEU A 13 35.57 25.27 21.01
C LEU A 13 35.50 24.17 19.96
N THR A 14 35.45 22.91 20.39
CA THR A 14 35.16 21.79 19.49
C THR A 14 33.68 21.83 19.10
N ILE A 15 33.39 22.44 17.96
CA ILE A 15 32.08 22.34 17.31
C ILE A 15 31.97 20.91 16.81
N THR A 16 31.30 20.04 17.57
CA THR A 16 30.96 18.71 17.09
C THR A 16 29.84 18.86 16.05
N PRO A 17 30.04 18.44 14.79
CA PRO A 17 28.96 18.45 13.82
C PRO A 17 27.93 17.39 14.25
N ILE A 18 26.74 17.85 14.64
CA ILE A 18 25.59 16.97 14.86
C ILE A 18 25.20 16.46 13.47
N ILE A 19 25.58 15.22 13.15
CA ILE A 19 25.09 14.53 11.97
C ILE A 19 23.60 14.24 12.25
N ALA A 20 22.71 15.07 11.71
CA ALA A 20 21.28 14.81 11.73
C ALA A 20 21.02 13.55 10.88
N LEU A 21 20.76 12.43 11.54
CA LEU A 21 20.22 11.24 10.87
C LEU A 21 18.83 11.62 10.37
N ALA A 22 18.69 11.86 9.08
CA ALA A 22 17.39 12.03 8.43
C ALA A 22 16.61 10.72 8.60
N VAL A 23 15.74 10.65 9.61
CA VAL A 23 14.79 9.56 9.78
C VAL A 23 13.83 9.64 8.59
N HIS A 24 14.08 8.82 7.57
CA HIS A 24 13.12 8.57 6.51
C HIS A 24 11.93 7.85 7.14
N GLN A 25 10.93 8.60 7.57
CA GLN A 25 9.62 8.01 7.85
C GLN A 25 9.07 7.53 6.50
N PRO A 26 8.80 6.22 6.31
CA PRO A 26 8.13 5.76 5.12
C PRO A 26 6.81 6.53 5.02
N GLY A 27 6.60 7.25 3.92
CA GLY A 27 5.34 7.93 3.67
C GLY A 27 4.23 6.89 3.70
N TYR A 28 3.33 6.97 4.69
CA TYR A 28 2.14 6.14 4.73
C TYR A 28 1.29 6.50 3.52
N ALA A 29 1.35 5.69 2.46
CA ALA A 29 0.35 5.73 1.41
C ALA A 29 -1.00 5.43 2.09
N GLY A 30 -1.90 6.40 2.08
CA GLY A 30 -3.19 6.25 2.77
C GLY A 30 -3.97 5.04 2.23
N GLU A 31 -4.74 4.39 3.10
CA GLU A 31 -5.58 3.25 2.72
C GLU A 31 -6.52 3.64 1.56
N LYS A 32 -6.44 2.89 0.47
CA LYS A 32 -7.25 3.03 -0.76
C LYS A 32 -8.30 1.94 -0.87
N PHE A 33 -8.07 0.77 -0.26
CA PHE A 33 -8.99 -0.36 -0.28
C PHE A 33 -9.13 -0.95 1.11
N LYS A 34 -10.36 -1.28 1.50
CA LYS A 34 -10.64 -1.95 2.77
C LYS A 34 -11.77 -2.95 2.66
N CYS A 35 -11.89 -3.82 3.65
CA CYS A 35 -13.02 -4.73 3.78
C CYS A 35 -13.95 -4.23 4.89
N ASN A 36 -15.24 -4.12 4.60
CA ASN A 36 -16.28 -4.02 5.61
C ASN A 36 -16.86 -5.42 5.87
N ASP A 37 -16.31 -6.11 6.86
CA ASP A 37 -16.59 -7.51 7.18
C ASP A 37 -17.63 -7.72 8.29
N LYS A 38 -18.17 -6.62 8.83
CA LYS A 38 -19.17 -6.64 9.91
C LYS A 38 -20.59 -6.89 9.43
N LEU A 39 -20.80 -6.97 8.11
CA LEU A 39 -22.08 -7.21 7.46
C LEU A 39 -22.28 -8.69 7.15
N GLN A 40 -23.54 -9.11 6.97
CA GLN A 40 -23.88 -10.46 6.52
C GLN A 40 -23.26 -10.80 5.15
N ASN A 41 -23.25 -9.81 4.24
CA ASN A 41 -22.51 -9.83 2.99
C ASN A 41 -21.40 -8.78 3.10
N PRO A 42 -20.14 -9.19 3.28
CA PRO A 42 -19.04 -8.26 3.44
C PRO A 42 -18.76 -7.53 2.13
N ILE A 43 -18.18 -6.33 2.22
CA ILE A 43 -18.00 -5.43 1.07
C ILE A 43 -16.55 -4.97 0.97
N THR A 44 -15.93 -5.17 -0.18
CA THR A 44 -14.69 -4.48 -0.53
C THR A 44 -15.01 -3.04 -0.94
N LEU A 45 -14.48 -2.08 -0.19
CA LEU A 45 -14.65 -0.64 -0.40
C LEU A 45 -13.40 -0.05 -1.05
N ALA A 46 -13.59 0.88 -1.99
CA ALA A 46 -12.53 1.68 -2.59
C ALA A 46 -12.65 3.14 -2.15
N LYS A 47 -11.52 3.80 -1.88
CA LYS A 47 -11.47 5.23 -1.56
C LYS A 47 -11.46 6.04 -2.85
N THR A 48 -12.44 6.92 -2.98
CA THR A 48 -12.58 7.85 -4.12
C THR A 48 -12.64 9.29 -3.63
N SER A 49 -12.69 10.25 -4.55
CA SER A 49 -12.94 11.66 -4.20
C SER A 49 -14.28 11.89 -3.50
N ARG A 50 -15.25 10.97 -3.69
CA ARG A 50 -16.57 10.98 -3.03
C ARG A 50 -16.57 10.23 -1.69
N GLY A 51 -15.42 9.78 -1.22
CA GLY A 51 -15.27 8.94 -0.04
C GLY A 51 -15.23 7.45 -0.37
N TRP A 52 -15.54 6.61 0.63
CA TRP A 52 -15.55 5.16 0.50
C TRP A 52 -16.75 4.70 -0.33
N GLN A 53 -16.50 3.97 -1.41
CA GLN A 53 -17.52 3.46 -2.33
C GLN A 53 -17.49 1.93 -2.39
N PRO A 54 -18.66 1.26 -2.46
CA PRO A 54 -18.72 -0.19 -2.64
C PRO A 54 -18.17 -0.59 -4.00
N MET A 55 -17.22 -1.52 -4.01
CA MET A 55 -16.61 -2.04 -5.22
C MET A 55 -17.02 -3.49 -5.48
N LEU A 56 -17.06 -4.32 -4.44
CA LEU A 56 -17.42 -5.73 -4.57
C LEU A 56 -18.19 -6.21 -3.33
N VAL A 57 -19.38 -6.76 -3.56
CA VAL A 57 -20.23 -7.36 -2.52
C VAL A 57 -20.06 -8.87 -2.57
N TRP A 58 -19.77 -9.48 -1.42
CA TRP A 58 -19.50 -10.90 -1.31
C TRP A 58 -20.75 -11.64 -0.85
N GLU A 59 -21.48 -12.26 -1.77
CA GLU A 59 -22.78 -12.91 -1.49
C GLU A 59 -22.73 -14.43 -1.53
N SER A 60 -21.96 -14.99 -2.47
CA SER A 60 -21.89 -16.43 -2.73
C SER A 60 -21.26 -17.21 -1.57
N ASN A 61 -21.84 -18.35 -1.20
CA ASN A 61 -21.27 -19.31 -0.24
C ASN A 61 -20.61 -20.52 -0.92
N TYR A 62 -20.46 -20.51 -2.25
CA TYR A 62 -19.96 -21.65 -3.03
C TYR A 62 -18.51 -22.05 -2.69
N PHE A 63 -17.70 -21.07 -2.27
CA PHE A 63 -16.26 -21.26 -2.07
C PHE A 63 -15.97 -21.76 -0.67
N ARG A 64 -14.93 -22.61 -0.53
CA ARG A 64 -14.44 -23.10 0.78
C ARG A 64 -13.99 -21.97 1.72
N ILE A 65 -13.53 -20.85 1.16
CA ILE A 65 -13.12 -19.67 1.92
C ILE A 65 -14.35 -18.80 2.17
N SER A 66 -14.55 -18.40 3.43
CA SER A 66 -15.70 -17.60 3.84
C SER A 66 -15.79 -16.26 3.09
N LYS A 67 -16.99 -15.68 3.04
CA LYS A 67 -17.21 -14.37 2.40
C LYS A 67 -16.34 -13.28 3.03
N GLN A 68 -16.22 -13.30 4.36
CA GLN A 68 -15.44 -12.34 5.14
C GLN A 68 -13.96 -12.48 4.82
N GLU A 69 -13.46 -13.72 4.76
CA GLU A 69 -12.06 -13.96 4.50
C GLU A 69 -11.68 -13.59 3.06
N ARG A 70 -12.52 -13.94 2.07
CA ARG A 70 -12.31 -13.49 0.69
C ARG A 70 -12.29 -11.97 0.56
N CYS A 71 -13.18 -11.27 1.26
CA CYS A 71 -13.20 -9.82 1.31
C CYS A 71 -11.88 -9.25 1.85
N ARG A 72 -11.35 -9.78 2.96
CA ARG A 72 -10.06 -9.34 3.52
C ARG A 72 -8.90 -9.61 2.56
N ILE A 73 -8.82 -10.81 1.99
CA ILE A 73 -7.77 -11.20 1.05
C ILE A 73 -7.75 -10.27 -0.16
N VAL A 74 -8.90 -10.05 -0.79
CA VAL A 74 -9.00 -9.22 -2.00
C VAL A 74 -8.72 -7.76 -1.69
N SER A 75 -9.28 -7.20 -0.61
CA SER A 75 -9.00 -5.82 -0.21
C SER A 75 -7.50 -5.61 0.05
N LYS A 76 -6.83 -6.56 0.72
CA LYS A 76 -5.39 -6.51 0.96
C LYS A 76 -4.57 -6.59 -0.33
N ARG A 77 -4.95 -7.45 -1.28
CA ARG A 77 -4.28 -7.55 -2.59
C ARG A 77 -4.41 -6.25 -3.39
N LEU A 78 -5.62 -5.69 -3.43
CA LEU A 78 -5.88 -4.41 -4.11
C LEU A 78 -5.08 -3.27 -3.50
N GLN A 79 -5.03 -3.20 -2.17
CA GLN A 79 -4.20 -2.23 -1.46
C GLN A 79 -2.73 -2.36 -1.88
N ALA A 80 -2.17 -3.57 -1.79
CA ALA A 80 -0.78 -3.84 -2.18
C ALA A 80 -0.50 -3.46 -3.64
N TYR A 81 -1.41 -3.76 -4.58
CA TYR A 81 -1.26 -3.31 -5.96
C TYR A 81 -1.25 -1.79 -6.07
N SER A 82 -2.18 -1.12 -5.40
CA SER A 82 -2.35 0.33 -5.45
C SER A 82 -1.26 1.13 -4.73
N ASP A 83 -0.53 0.50 -3.81
CA ASP A 83 0.63 1.07 -3.12
C ASP A 83 1.86 1.08 -4.04
N ASN A 84 1.97 0.07 -4.90
CA ASN A 84 3.12 -0.07 -5.77
C ASN A 84 2.93 0.62 -7.13
N ARG A 85 1.72 0.65 -7.70
CA ARG A 85 1.45 1.13 -9.07
C ARG A 85 0.04 1.71 -9.24
N MET A 86 -0.17 2.42 -10.35
CA MET A 86 -1.53 2.75 -10.81
C MET A 86 -2.31 1.47 -11.12
N LEU A 87 -3.52 1.39 -10.57
CA LEU A 87 -4.37 0.20 -10.66
C LEU A 87 -5.53 0.46 -11.63
N TYR A 88 -5.55 -0.31 -12.72
CA TYR A 88 -6.72 -0.46 -13.58
C TYR A 88 -7.36 -1.81 -13.32
N LEU A 89 -8.69 -1.84 -13.18
CA LEU A 89 -9.44 -3.10 -13.09
C LEU A 89 -10.00 -3.46 -14.46
N ARG A 90 -9.89 -4.73 -14.83
CA ARG A 90 -10.43 -5.25 -16.08
C ARG A 90 -10.97 -6.66 -15.87
N GLY A 91 -12.07 -6.98 -16.55
CA GLY A 91 -12.53 -8.36 -16.71
C GLY A 91 -11.68 -9.13 -17.73
N GLY A 92 -11.39 -10.39 -17.42
CA GLY A 92 -10.62 -11.29 -18.27
C GLY A 92 -11.05 -12.74 -18.10
N LYS A 93 -10.29 -13.64 -18.73
CA LYS A 93 -10.40 -15.08 -18.49
C LYS A 93 -9.04 -15.63 -18.15
N PHE A 94 -8.96 -16.42 -17.08
CA PHE A 94 -7.77 -17.18 -16.72
C PHE A 94 -8.15 -18.65 -16.62
N ASN A 95 -7.48 -19.51 -17.40
CA ASN A 95 -7.81 -20.94 -17.52
C ASN A 95 -9.30 -21.20 -17.81
N GLY A 96 -9.93 -20.38 -18.67
CA GLY A 96 -11.34 -20.51 -19.04
C GLY A 96 -12.34 -19.93 -18.04
N LEU A 97 -11.91 -19.56 -16.82
CA LEU A 97 -12.76 -18.97 -15.80
C LEU A 97 -12.78 -17.43 -15.89
N PRO A 98 -13.95 -16.79 -15.71
CA PRO A 98 -14.04 -15.34 -15.65
C PRO A 98 -13.31 -14.82 -14.40
N VAL A 99 -12.49 -13.80 -14.59
CA VAL A 99 -11.68 -13.18 -13.53
C VAL A 99 -11.71 -11.66 -13.62
N ILE A 100 -11.47 -10.99 -12.49
CA ILE A 100 -11.09 -9.57 -12.48
C ILE A 100 -9.59 -9.49 -12.23
N CYS A 101 -8.91 -8.70 -13.03
CA CYS A 101 -7.46 -8.55 -12.98
C CYS A 101 -7.08 -7.08 -12.81
N THR A 102 -5.91 -6.85 -12.21
CA THR A 102 -5.23 -5.57 -12.27
C THR A 102 -4.50 -5.40 -13.59
N ALA A 103 -4.35 -4.17 -14.04
CA ALA A 103 -3.49 -3.83 -15.17
C ALA A 103 -2.75 -2.53 -14.89
N ILE A 104 -1.55 -2.39 -15.47
CA ILE A 104 -0.70 -1.19 -15.35
C ILE A 104 -1.14 -0.10 -16.36
N LYS A 105 -1.85 -0.50 -17.41
CA LYS A 105 -2.42 0.40 -18.43
C LYS A 105 -3.79 -0.08 -18.86
N VAL A 106 -4.60 0.86 -19.35
CA VAL A 106 -5.87 0.55 -20.00
C VAL A 106 -5.62 -0.44 -21.15
N GLY A 107 -6.39 -1.53 -21.18
CA GLY A 107 -6.26 -2.56 -22.21
C GLY A 107 -5.13 -3.57 -22.01
N GLY A 108 -4.36 -3.49 -20.91
CA GLY A 108 -3.31 -4.46 -20.59
C GLY A 108 -3.80 -5.92 -20.49
N ASN A 109 -2.86 -6.85 -20.60
CA ASN A 109 -3.10 -8.29 -20.46
C ASN A 109 -3.46 -8.63 -19.01
N CYS A 110 -4.30 -9.65 -18.83
CA CYS A 110 -4.51 -10.27 -17.52
C CYS A 110 -3.55 -11.45 -17.38
N LEU A 111 -2.45 -11.24 -16.66
CA LEU A 111 -1.54 -12.31 -16.31
C LEU A 111 -2.01 -13.01 -15.03
N LYS A 112 -1.44 -14.18 -14.72
CA LYS A 112 -1.85 -14.99 -13.56
C LYS A 112 -1.68 -14.22 -12.25
N GLU A 113 -0.55 -13.53 -12.14
CA GLU A 113 -0.18 -12.69 -11.02
C GLU A 113 -1.20 -11.55 -10.81
N ASP A 114 -1.75 -11.02 -11.89
CA ASP A 114 -2.68 -9.89 -11.88
C ASP A 114 -4.11 -10.26 -11.45
N VAL A 115 -4.41 -11.55 -11.26
CA VAL A 115 -5.77 -12.00 -10.89
C VAL A 115 -6.10 -11.59 -9.45
N VAL A 116 -7.13 -10.75 -9.33
CA VAL A 116 -7.66 -10.29 -8.03
C VAL A 116 -8.69 -11.28 -7.50
N ILE A 117 -9.63 -11.70 -8.35
CA ILE A 117 -10.75 -12.58 -7.98
C ILE A 117 -11.17 -13.42 -9.20
N THR A 118 -11.64 -14.63 -8.94
CA THR A 118 -12.37 -15.48 -9.89
C THR A 118 -13.87 -15.38 -9.61
N LEU A 119 -14.66 -15.14 -10.64
CA LEU A 119 -16.11 -14.91 -10.56
C LEU A 119 -16.90 -16.22 -10.53
#